data_AF-A0A2K3E497-F1
#
_entry.id   AF-A0A2K3E497-F1
#
_cell.length_a   1.000
_cell.length_b   1.000
_cell.length_c   1.000
_cell.angle_alpha   90.00
_cell.angle_beta   90.00
_cell.angle_gamma   90.00
#
_symmetry.space_group_name_H-M   'P 1'
#
loop_
_entity.id
_entity.type
_entity.pdbx_description
1 polymer ?
#
loop_
_entity_poly.entity_id
_entity_poly.type
_entity_poly.pdbx_seq_one_letter_code
_entity_poly.pdbx_strand_id
1 'polypeptide(L)'
;MRTECLHLSARKARAFAAVVRSAPGVLIVVPCLTFILLAGAGVITVMLSAANNVNQAKANALSLAQGAAVQYRQQLLFAASPVEVFAAVVRANPSQYDRVTLRFNVTAPALLNSAPPGTITSLRLLPSGRLRLSYPPDEKLLGFDAFAGGATANSRLYADTLSVTGPVPPIKGEEAAGANLLVRRAIYVPINMMSNPDDNFGRPDIPNPLCGDPCAYNETRGTVLWGFVSGRGSGFGGGASVG
;
A
#
# COMPACT_ATOMS: atom_id res chain seq x y z
N MET A 1 -80.41 -18.16 21.80
CA MET A 1 -79.11 -17.44 21.86
C MET A 1 -78.68 -16.74 20.56
N ARG A 2 -79.26 -17.01 19.38
CA ARG A 2 -78.89 -16.29 18.12
C ARG A 2 -79.61 -14.95 17.88
N THR A 3 -80.72 -14.68 18.57
CA THR A 3 -81.56 -13.48 18.33
C THR A 3 -81.05 -12.21 19.01
N GLU A 4 -80.23 -12.32 20.05
CA GLU A 4 -79.70 -11.14 20.75
C GLU A 4 -78.53 -10.47 20.00
N CYS A 5 -77.76 -11.20 19.20
CA CYS A 5 -76.70 -10.63 18.36
C CYS A 5 -77.25 -9.69 17.26
N LEU A 6 -78.46 -9.92 16.76
CA LEU A 6 -79.07 -9.11 15.69
C LEU A 6 -79.57 -7.74 16.21
N HIS A 7 -80.12 -7.69 17.42
CA HIS A 7 -80.59 -6.43 18.01
C HIS A 7 -79.43 -5.51 18.42
N LEU A 8 -78.27 -6.06 18.79
CA LEU A 8 -77.09 -5.28 19.09
C LEU A 8 -76.51 -4.60 17.84
N SER A 9 -76.54 -5.29 16.69
CA SER A 9 -76.07 -4.73 15.41
C SER A 9 -76.96 -3.58 14.93
N ALA A 10 -78.28 -3.73 15.04
CA ALA A 10 -79.24 -2.71 14.60
C ALA A 10 -79.17 -1.42 15.45
N ARG A 11 -78.96 -1.52 16.77
CA ARG A 11 -78.78 -0.35 17.63
C ARG A 11 -77.46 0.36 17.36
N LYS A 12 -76.37 -0.38 17.13
CA LYS A 12 -75.06 0.18 16.74
C LYS A 12 -75.15 0.91 15.38
N ALA A 13 -75.86 0.34 14.40
CA ALA A 13 -76.04 0.95 13.09
C ALA A 13 -76.81 2.28 13.15
N ARG A 14 -77.88 2.36 13.97
CA ARG A 14 -78.65 3.61 14.16
C ARG A 14 -77.85 4.69 14.88
N ALA A 15 -77.07 4.32 15.89
CA ALA A 15 -76.18 5.25 16.59
C ALA A 15 -75.10 5.81 15.64
N PHE A 16 -74.53 4.95 14.79
CA PHE A 16 -73.56 5.36 13.77
C PHE A 16 -74.19 6.34 12.75
N ALA A 17 -75.39 6.04 12.25
CA ALA A 17 -76.11 6.91 11.32
C ALA A 17 -76.48 8.28 11.92
N ALA A 18 -76.75 8.35 13.23
CA ALA A 18 -77.01 9.61 13.93
C ALA A 18 -75.75 10.48 14.03
N VAL A 19 -74.60 9.88 14.36
CA VAL A 19 -73.30 10.58 14.44
C VAL A 19 -72.83 11.07 13.07
N VAL A 20 -73.05 10.27 12.02
CA VAL A 20 -72.73 10.65 10.63
C VAL A 20 -73.53 11.89 10.20
N ARG A 21 -74.78 12.03 10.66
CA ARG A 21 -75.64 13.18 10.34
C ARG A 21 -75.31 14.43 11.13
N SER A 22 -74.89 14.30 12.39
CA SER A 22 -74.66 15.45 13.27
C SER A 22 -73.31 16.15 13.04
N ALA A 23 -72.31 15.43 12.53
CA ALA A 23 -70.97 15.98 12.32
C ALA A 23 -70.27 15.37 11.09
N PRO A 24 -70.80 15.59 9.87
CA PRO A 24 -70.23 15.01 8.64
C PRO A 24 -68.77 15.42 8.41
N GLY A 25 -68.37 16.61 8.88
CA GLY A 25 -66.99 17.10 8.79
C GLY A 25 -65.99 16.24 9.58
N VAL A 26 -66.33 15.78 10.79
CA VAL A 26 -65.39 15.03 11.65
C VAL A 26 -65.07 13.66 11.04
N LEU A 27 -66.07 13.01 10.45
CA LEU A 27 -65.92 11.68 9.82
C LEU A 27 -65.04 11.70 8.56
N ILE A 28 -64.93 12.84 7.88
CA ILE A 28 -64.09 12.99 6.68
C ILE A 28 -62.72 13.58 7.06
N VAL A 29 -62.70 14.61 7.91
CA VAL A 29 -61.48 15.34 8.27
C VAL A 29 -60.53 14.46 9.07
N VAL A 30 -61.02 13.70 10.06
CA VAL A 30 -60.15 12.85 10.90
C VAL A 30 -59.39 11.79 10.08
N PRO A 31 -60.03 10.93 9.26
CA PRO A 31 -59.29 9.96 8.46
C PRO A 31 -58.38 10.62 7.42
N CYS A 32 -58.81 11.71 6.76
CA CYS A 32 -57.93 12.45 5.85
C CYS A 32 -56.68 13.00 6.56
N LEU A 33 -56.83 13.57 7.76
CA LEU A 33 -55.71 14.13 8.51
C LEU A 33 -54.76 13.04 9.01
N THR A 34 -55.29 11.91 9.49
CA THR A 34 -54.46 10.75 9.85
C THR A 34 -53.71 10.18 8.64
N PHE A 35 -54.38 10.11 7.48
CA PHE A 35 -53.75 9.64 6.24
C PHE A 35 -52.62 10.58 5.81
N ILE A 36 -52.83 11.89 5.85
CA ILE A 36 -51.79 12.89 5.53
C ILE A 36 -50.60 12.76 6.49
N LEU A 37 -50.85 12.60 7.80
CA LEU A 37 -49.79 12.41 8.79
C LEU A 37 -48.98 11.12 8.56
N LEU A 38 -49.66 10.01 8.31
CA LEU A 38 -49.04 8.71 8.01
C LEU A 38 -48.22 8.77 6.70
N ALA A 39 -48.77 9.41 5.66
CA ALA A 39 -48.07 9.60 4.39
C ALA A 39 -46.83 10.49 4.57
N GLY A 40 -46.95 11.60 5.31
CA GLY A 40 -45.84 12.50 5.62
C GLY A 40 -44.73 11.81 6.42
N ALA A 41 -45.09 11.07 7.47
CA ALA A 41 -44.14 10.28 8.25
C ALA A 41 -43.45 9.19 7.40
N GLY A 42 -44.20 8.55 6.49
CA GLY A 42 -43.65 7.59 5.53
C GLY A 42 -42.57 8.20 4.64
N VAL A 43 -42.81 9.37 4.06
CA VAL A 43 -41.81 10.05 3.20
C VAL A 43 -40.57 10.45 4.00
N ILE A 44 -40.75 11.01 5.20
CA ILE A 44 -39.63 11.44 6.06
C ILE A 44 -38.76 10.24 6.46
N THR A 45 -39.37 9.12 6.86
CA THR A 45 -38.62 7.92 7.25
C THR A 45 -37.83 7.33 6.09
N VAL A 46 -38.38 7.31 4.88
CA VAL A 46 -37.65 6.87 3.68
C VAL A 46 -36.49 7.82 3.35
N MET A 47 -36.70 9.14 3.44
CA MET A 47 -35.62 10.13 3.22
C MET A 47 -34.49 9.97 4.25
N LEU A 48 -34.82 9.79 5.52
CA LEU A 48 -33.83 9.60 6.58
C LEU A 48 -33.09 8.27 6.42
N SER A 49 -33.82 7.20 6.06
CA SER A 49 -33.24 5.88 5.76
C SER A 49 -32.27 5.94 4.57
N ALA A 50 -32.65 6.64 3.49
CA ALA A 50 -31.80 6.84 2.33
C ALA A 50 -30.51 7.62 2.70
N ALA A 51 -30.63 8.68 3.50
CA ALA A 51 -29.47 9.44 3.98
C ALA A 51 -28.54 8.59 4.85
N ASN A 52 -29.11 7.77 5.74
CA ASN A 52 -28.33 6.87 6.61
C ASN A 52 -27.59 5.79 5.80
N ASN A 53 -28.23 5.21 4.77
CA ASN A 53 -27.60 4.21 3.91
C ASN A 53 -26.38 4.79 3.16
N VAL A 54 -26.49 6.03 2.66
CA VAL A 54 -25.36 6.72 2.00
C VAL A 54 -24.21 6.98 2.99
N ASN A 55 -24.53 7.44 4.19
CA ASN A 55 -23.53 7.67 5.24
C ASN A 55 -22.85 6.38 5.68
N GLN A 56 -23.60 5.28 5.82
CA GLN A 56 -23.06 3.98 6.16
C GLN A 56 -22.18 3.42 5.03
N ALA A 57 -22.60 3.54 3.77
CA ALA A 57 -21.78 3.14 2.63
C ALA A 57 -20.45 3.92 2.58
N LYS A 58 -20.50 5.24 2.84
CA LYS A 58 -19.30 6.08 2.93
C LYS A 58 -18.39 5.66 4.09
N ALA A 59 -18.96 5.38 5.27
CA ALA A 59 -18.19 4.93 6.42
C ALA A 59 -17.50 3.58 6.16
N ASN A 60 -18.20 2.65 5.50
CA ASN A 60 -17.64 1.35 5.10
C ASN A 60 -16.53 1.50 4.05
N ALA A 61 -16.72 2.39 3.07
CA ALA A 61 -15.68 2.66 2.08
C ALA A 61 -14.42 3.28 2.72
N LEU A 62 -14.59 4.19 3.69
CA LEU A 62 -13.48 4.77 4.43
C LEU A 62 -12.75 3.75 5.31
N SER A 63 -13.47 2.88 6.01
CA SER A 63 -12.85 1.84 6.83
C SER A 63 -12.08 0.84 5.99
N LEU A 64 -12.62 0.45 4.82
CA LEU A 64 -11.93 -0.41 3.86
C LEU A 64 -10.67 0.26 3.31
N ALA A 65 -10.74 1.55 2.94
CA ALA A 65 -9.60 2.30 2.45
C ALA A 65 -8.50 2.45 3.52
N GLN A 66 -8.87 2.70 4.77
CA GLN A 66 -7.93 2.75 5.89
C GLN A 66 -7.29 1.38 6.16
N GLY A 67 -8.08 0.31 6.14
CA GLY A 67 -7.57 -1.06 6.28
C GLY A 67 -6.54 -1.40 5.19
N ALA A 68 -6.86 -1.10 3.93
CA ALA A 68 -5.93 -1.29 2.81
C ALA A 68 -4.66 -0.45 2.97
N ALA A 69 -4.76 0.82 3.36
CA ALA A 69 -3.61 1.69 3.57
C ALA A 69 -2.67 1.17 4.68
N VAL A 70 -3.23 0.66 5.79
CA VAL A 70 -2.46 0.04 6.87
C VAL A 70 -1.77 -1.23 6.38
N GLN A 71 -2.47 -2.07 5.62
CA GLN A 71 -1.90 -3.28 5.04
C GLN A 71 -0.73 -2.97 4.09
N TYR A 72 -0.88 -1.99 3.19
CA TYR A 72 0.21 -1.56 2.31
C TYR A 72 1.40 -1.01 3.08
N ARG A 73 1.15 -0.23 4.14
CA ARG A 73 2.21 0.28 5.00
C ARG A 73 2.98 -0.88 5.66
N GLN A 74 2.29 -1.89 6.19
CA GLN A 74 2.93 -3.06 6.77
C GLN A 74 3.75 -3.83 5.74
N GLN A 75 3.21 -4.06 4.55
CA GLN A 75 3.95 -4.69 3.45
C GLN A 75 5.22 -3.91 3.08
N LEU A 76 5.15 -2.59 2.98
CA LEU A 76 6.34 -1.76 2.71
C LEU A 76 7.38 -1.83 3.84
N LEU A 77 6.95 -1.93 5.10
CA LEU A 77 7.87 -2.11 6.24
C LEU A 77 8.57 -3.47 6.18
N PHE A 78 7.85 -4.54 5.86
CA PHE A 78 8.45 -5.86 5.64
C PHE A 78 9.39 -5.86 4.42
N ALA A 79 9.07 -5.10 3.37
CA ALA A 79 9.94 -4.93 2.22
C ALA A 79 11.22 -4.14 2.53
N ALA A 80 11.15 -3.19 3.46
CA ALA A 80 12.26 -2.34 3.85
C ALA A 80 13.31 -3.08 4.70
N SER A 81 12.86 -3.97 5.59
CA SER A 81 13.72 -4.61 6.60
C SER A 81 14.95 -5.33 6.01
N PRO A 82 14.85 -6.21 4.99
CA PRO A 82 16.01 -6.86 4.40
C PRO A 82 17.01 -5.87 3.78
N VAL A 83 16.50 -4.81 3.16
CA VAL A 83 17.33 -3.77 2.53
C VAL A 83 18.17 -3.04 3.57
N GLU A 84 17.59 -2.73 4.73
CA GLU A 84 18.31 -2.07 5.82
C GLU A 84 19.34 -2.98 6.49
N VAL A 85 18.98 -4.25 6.74
CA VAL A 85 19.90 -5.24 7.30
C VAL A 85 21.12 -5.41 6.38
N PHE A 86 20.91 -5.52 5.08
CA PHE A 86 22.02 -5.64 4.13
C PHE A 86 22.85 -4.38 4.02
N ALA A 87 22.22 -3.20 4.02
CA ALA A 87 22.96 -1.94 4.07
C ALA A 87 23.87 -1.88 5.31
N ALA A 88 23.40 -2.34 6.46
CA ALA A 88 24.21 -2.41 7.68
C ALA A 88 25.36 -3.43 7.59
N VAL A 89 25.11 -4.61 7.00
CA VAL A 89 26.15 -5.64 6.78
C VAL A 89 27.28 -5.11 5.91
N VAL A 90 26.96 -4.40 4.83
CA VAL A 90 27.96 -3.79 3.95
C VAL A 90 28.72 -2.68 4.67
N ARG A 91 28.02 -1.81 5.42
CA ARG A 91 28.66 -0.75 6.22
C ARG A 91 29.63 -1.28 7.28
N ALA A 92 29.38 -2.47 7.81
CA ALA A 92 30.24 -3.08 8.83
C ALA A 92 31.57 -3.61 8.25
N ASN A 93 31.59 -4.04 6.98
CA ASN A 93 32.79 -4.61 6.33
C ASN A 93 32.93 -4.14 4.88
N PRO A 94 33.14 -2.83 4.63
CA PRO A 94 33.07 -2.27 3.29
C PRO A 94 34.26 -2.66 2.40
N SER A 95 35.42 -2.96 2.99
CA SER A 95 36.66 -3.30 2.28
C SER A 95 36.72 -4.75 1.79
N GLN A 96 35.86 -5.65 2.30
CA GLN A 96 35.96 -7.09 2.08
C GLN A 96 34.74 -7.61 1.33
N TYR A 97 34.71 -7.37 0.01
CA TYR A 97 33.60 -7.77 -0.86
C TYR A 97 33.29 -9.28 -0.81
N ASP A 98 34.31 -10.13 -0.69
CA ASP A 98 34.13 -11.59 -0.61
C ASP A 98 33.31 -11.99 0.62
N ARG A 99 33.52 -11.31 1.76
CA ARG A 99 32.75 -11.55 2.98
C ARG A 99 31.32 -11.06 2.85
N VAL A 100 31.12 -9.91 2.20
CA VAL A 100 29.78 -9.38 1.89
C VAL A 100 29.03 -10.38 1.00
N THR A 101 29.68 -10.93 -0.02
CA THR A 101 29.11 -11.92 -0.94
C THR A 101 28.71 -13.20 -0.23
N LEU A 102 29.60 -13.76 0.59
CA LEU A 102 29.32 -14.97 1.36
C LEU A 102 28.15 -14.73 2.35
N ARG A 103 28.13 -13.57 3.01
CA ARG A 103 27.04 -13.22 3.93
C ARG A 103 25.72 -13.02 3.18
N PHE A 104 25.75 -12.39 2.01
CA PHE A 104 24.56 -12.20 1.15
C PHE A 104 23.96 -13.54 0.74
N ASN A 105 24.77 -14.46 0.25
CA ASN A 105 24.29 -15.78 -0.20
C ASN A 105 23.63 -16.59 0.92
N VAL A 106 24.07 -16.44 2.16
CA VAL A 106 23.49 -17.14 3.32
C VAL A 106 22.25 -16.42 3.86
N THR A 107 22.28 -15.09 3.94
CA THR A 107 21.22 -14.32 4.61
C THR A 107 20.08 -13.91 3.69
N ALA A 108 20.30 -13.74 2.39
CA ALA A 108 19.26 -13.33 1.45
C ALA A 108 18.13 -14.36 1.33
N PRO A 109 18.41 -15.69 1.27
CA PRO A 109 17.37 -16.72 1.34
C PRO A 109 16.55 -16.65 2.63
N ALA A 110 17.22 -16.52 3.78
CA ALA A 110 16.55 -16.48 5.07
C ALA A 110 15.64 -15.25 5.19
N LEU A 111 16.11 -14.08 4.75
CA LEU A 111 15.35 -12.84 4.78
C LEU A 111 14.17 -12.87 3.80
N LEU A 112 14.37 -13.38 2.59
CA LEU A 112 13.29 -13.51 1.61
C LEU A 112 12.21 -14.49 2.08
N ASN A 113 12.60 -15.63 2.66
CA ASN A 113 11.67 -16.63 3.19
C ASN A 113 10.93 -16.14 4.45
N SER A 114 11.49 -15.18 5.18
CA SER A 114 10.83 -14.56 6.33
C SER A 114 9.79 -13.50 5.93
N ALA A 115 9.88 -12.97 4.71
CA ALA A 115 8.96 -11.95 4.23
C ALA A 115 7.63 -12.59 3.80
N PRO A 116 6.47 -11.91 4.03
CA PRO A 116 5.20 -12.40 3.52
C PRO A 116 5.22 -12.55 1.99
N PRO A 117 4.59 -13.60 1.42
CA PRO A 117 4.55 -13.82 -0.03
C PRO A 117 4.08 -12.57 -0.80
N GLY A 118 4.75 -12.26 -1.91
CA GLY A 118 4.43 -11.11 -2.77
C GLY A 118 4.96 -9.76 -2.30
N THR A 119 5.53 -9.67 -1.09
CA THR A 119 6.09 -8.41 -0.58
C THR A 119 7.42 -8.07 -1.24
N ILE A 120 8.35 -9.03 -1.27
CA ILE A 120 9.61 -8.98 -2.00
C ILE A 120 9.72 -10.27 -2.80
N THR A 121 10.10 -10.16 -4.06
CA THR A 121 10.40 -11.29 -4.94
C THR A 121 11.87 -11.42 -5.27
N SER A 122 12.64 -10.33 -5.17
CA SER A 122 14.10 -10.43 -5.25
C SER A 122 14.82 -9.38 -4.43
N LEU A 123 15.97 -9.76 -3.89
CA LEU A 123 16.94 -8.89 -3.25
C LEU A 123 18.16 -8.76 -4.15
N ARG A 124 18.69 -7.55 -4.26
CA ARG A 124 19.72 -7.20 -5.23
C ARG A 124 20.76 -6.30 -4.57
N LEU A 125 22.04 -6.61 -4.80
CA LEU A 125 23.17 -5.82 -4.36
C LEU A 125 23.87 -5.24 -5.58
N LEU A 126 23.99 -3.91 -5.60
CA LEU A 126 24.55 -3.14 -6.70
C LEU A 126 25.77 -2.34 -6.22
N PRO A 127 26.95 -2.97 -6.01
CA PRO A 127 28.18 -2.22 -5.76
C PRO A 127 28.45 -1.27 -6.94
N SER A 128 28.86 -0.03 -6.64
CA SER A 128 29.13 0.98 -7.69
C SER A 128 27.97 1.20 -8.68
N GLY A 129 26.74 0.86 -8.29
CA GLY A 129 25.56 0.96 -9.16
C GLY A 129 25.37 -0.20 -10.14
N ARG A 130 26.26 -1.20 -10.17
CA ARG A 130 26.15 -2.36 -11.07
C ARG A 130 25.67 -3.60 -10.33
N LEU A 131 24.65 -4.27 -10.87
CA LEU A 131 24.12 -5.48 -10.25
C LEU A 131 25.14 -6.61 -10.27
N ARG A 132 25.57 -7.06 -9.09
CA ARG A 132 26.51 -8.17 -8.94
C ARG A 132 25.94 -9.37 -8.23
N LEU A 133 25.07 -9.15 -7.24
CA LEU A 133 24.41 -10.22 -6.51
C LEU A 133 22.90 -10.03 -6.60
N SER A 134 22.20 -11.12 -6.85
CA SER A 134 20.74 -11.18 -6.82
C SER A 134 20.30 -12.48 -6.16
N TYR A 135 19.21 -12.40 -5.40
CA TYR A 135 18.54 -13.56 -4.85
C TYR A 135 17.01 -13.41 -5.02
N PRO A 136 16.33 -14.34 -5.69
CA PRO A 136 16.88 -15.47 -6.45
C PRO A 136 17.88 -15.02 -7.54
N PRO A 137 18.86 -15.86 -7.91
CA PRO A 137 19.84 -15.51 -8.92
C PRO A 137 19.16 -15.28 -10.26
N ASP A 138 19.52 -14.17 -10.90
CA ASP A 138 19.01 -13.78 -12.22
C ASP A 138 20.17 -13.34 -13.10
N GLU A 139 20.68 -14.26 -13.90
CA GLU A 139 21.85 -14.07 -14.76
C GLU A 139 21.63 -13.01 -15.83
N LYS A 140 20.37 -12.79 -16.25
CA LYS A 140 20.05 -11.82 -17.31
C LYS A 140 20.24 -10.38 -16.86
N LEU A 141 20.17 -10.15 -15.55
CA LEU A 141 20.30 -8.82 -14.95
C LEU A 141 21.69 -8.55 -14.40
N LEU A 142 22.57 -9.55 -14.32
CA LEU A 142 23.94 -9.35 -13.85
C LEU A 142 24.65 -8.34 -14.76
N GLY A 143 25.34 -7.38 -14.13
CA GLY A 143 25.98 -6.27 -14.83
C GLY A 143 25.04 -5.11 -15.17
N PHE A 144 23.75 -5.18 -14.84
CA PHE A 144 22.83 -4.06 -15.01
C PHE A 144 23.35 -2.82 -14.28
N ASP A 145 23.50 -1.71 -15.02
CA ASP A 145 24.02 -0.45 -14.51
C ASP A 145 22.88 0.53 -14.18
N ALA A 146 22.67 0.77 -12.88
CA ALA A 146 21.65 1.69 -12.39
C ALA A 146 21.92 3.16 -12.77
N PHE A 147 23.15 3.50 -13.16
CA PHE A 147 23.54 4.86 -13.55
C PHE A 147 23.47 5.11 -15.05
N ALA A 148 23.09 4.12 -15.86
CA ALA A 148 23.02 4.27 -17.31
C ALA A 148 22.11 5.43 -17.78
N GLY A 149 21.13 5.84 -16.95
CA GLY A 149 20.25 6.98 -17.22
C GLY A 149 20.80 8.37 -16.86
N GLY A 150 22.03 8.47 -16.32
CA GLY A 150 22.64 9.72 -15.85
C GLY A 150 22.20 10.17 -14.45
N ALA A 151 22.95 11.07 -13.82
CA ALA A 151 22.73 11.47 -12.41
C ALA A 151 21.45 12.27 -12.15
N THR A 152 21.01 13.12 -13.08
CA THR A 152 19.84 14.01 -12.93
C THR A 152 18.50 13.28 -12.94
N ALA A 153 18.39 12.21 -13.74
CA ALA A 153 17.22 11.31 -13.72
C ALA A 153 17.10 10.50 -12.42
N ASN A 154 18.16 10.52 -11.61
CA ASN A 154 18.47 9.53 -10.60
C ASN A 154 18.71 10.14 -9.20
N SER A 155 18.28 11.38 -8.95
CA SER A 155 18.47 12.04 -7.66
C SER A 155 17.91 11.24 -6.47
N ARG A 156 16.80 10.53 -6.67
CA ARG A 156 16.21 9.62 -5.67
C ARG A 156 17.01 8.34 -5.42
N LEU A 157 17.95 7.97 -6.31
CA LEU A 157 18.79 6.79 -6.08
C LEU A 157 19.77 7.04 -4.94
N TYR A 158 20.22 8.29 -4.76
CA TYR A 158 21.25 8.68 -3.81
C TYR A 158 20.75 8.97 -2.39
N ALA A 159 19.48 8.66 -2.08
CA ALA A 159 18.96 8.84 -0.74
C ALA A 159 19.62 7.84 0.24
N ASP A 160 20.22 8.36 1.31
CA ASP A 160 20.72 7.54 2.44
C ASP A 160 19.57 6.93 3.26
N THR A 161 18.37 7.52 3.14
CA THR A 161 17.13 6.94 3.66
C THR A 161 16.58 5.90 2.69
N LEU A 162 15.73 5.02 3.20
CA LEU A 162 14.95 4.12 2.37
C LEU A 162 14.14 4.93 1.34
N SER A 163 14.27 4.57 0.07
CA SER A 163 13.52 5.14 -1.04
C SER A 163 12.63 4.05 -1.63
N VAL A 164 11.38 4.40 -1.89
CA VAL A 164 10.44 3.53 -2.62
C VAL A 164 10.18 4.19 -3.96
N THR A 165 10.51 3.48 -5.04
CA THR A 165 10.32 3.95 -6.41
C THR A 165 9.36 3.01 -7.13
N GLY A 166 8.33 3.59 -7.74
CA GLY A 166 7.51 2.91 -8.74
C GLY A 166 6.14 3.57 -8.92
N PRO A 167 5.26 2.95 -9.71
CA PRO A 167 5.48 1.71 -10.47
C PRO A 167 6.58 1.86 -11.53
N VAL A 168 7.53 0.93 -11.53
CA VAL A 168 8.60 0.89 -12.55
C VAL A 168 8.19 -0.12 -13.62
N PRO A 169 8.37 0.20 -14.92
CA PRO A 169 8.10 -0.76 -15.98
C PRO A 169 8.89 -2.05 -15.74
N PRO A 170 8.35 -3.21 -16.15
CA PRO A 170 9.08 -4.46 -16.03
C PRO A 170 10.40 -4.37 -16.80
N ILE A 171 11.43 -4.98 -16.23
CA ILE A 171 12.72 -5.06 -16.90
C ILE A 171 12.56 -6.01 -18.10
N LYS A 172 13.24 -5.70 -19.21
CA LYS A 172 13.22 -6.53 -20.41
C LYS A 172 13.54 -7.99 -20.05
N GLY A 173 12.63 -8.91 -20.38
CA GLY A 173 12.74 -10.33 -20.01
C GLY A 173 11.94 -10.76 -18.77
N GLU A 174 11.34 -9.82 -18.03
CA GLU A 174 10.43 -10.07 -16.90
C GLU A 174 9.06 -9.37 -17.10
N GLU A 175 8.67 -9.16 -18.34
CA GLU A 175 7.46 -8.42 -18.74
C GLU A 175 6.16 -9.02 -18.15
N ALA A 176 6.13 -10.35 -17.98
CA ALA A 176 5.00 -11.05 -17.36
C ALA A 176 4.81 -10.74 -15.86
N ALA A 177 5.81 -10.19 -15.17
CA ALA A 177 5.73 -9.86 -13.75
C ALA A 177 4.97 -8.55 -13.46
N GLY A 178 4.61 -7.78 -14.50
CA GLY A 178 3.86 -6.54 -14.37
C GLY A 178 4.65 -5.39 -13.73
N ALA A 179 3.93 -4.39 -13.23
CA ALA A 179 4.52 -3.22 -12.60
C ALA A 179 5.19 -3.59 -11.26
N ASN A 180 6.43 -3.17 -11.07
CA ASN A 180 7.22 -3.48 -9.88
C ASN A 180 7.39 -2.26 -8.99
N LEU A 181 7.45 -2.49 -7.67
CA LEU A 181 7.95 -1.52 -6.72
C LEU A 181 9.39 -1.88 -6.35
N LEU A 182 10.26 -0.87 -6.38
CA LEU A 182 11.65 -0.96 -5.99
C LEU A 182 11.83 -0.24 -4.66
N VAL A 183 12.17 -0.98 -3.62
CA VAL A 183 12.63 -0.43 -2.35
C VAL A 183 14.15 -0.42 -2.41
N ARG A 184 14.79 0.73 -2.23
CA ARG A 184 16.25 0.84 -2.34
C ARG A 184 16.80 1.78 -1.29
N ARG A 185 18.03 1.49 -0.85
CA ARG A 185 18.82 2.38 -0.02
C ARG A 185 20.23 2.55 -0.60
N ALA A 186 20.74 3.78 -0.59
CA ALA A 186 22.14 4.05 -0.90
C ALA A 186 23.03 3.68 0.30
N ILE A 187 24.19 3.11 0.01
CA ILE A 187 25.17 2.74 1.02
C ILE A 187 26.32 3.72 0.91
N TYR A 188 26.42 4.60 1.90
CA TYR A 188 27.58 5.46 2.10
C TYR A 188 28.51 4.81 3.13
N VAL A 189 29.80 4.82 2.83
CA VAL A 189 30.85 4.28 3.68
C VAL A 189 31.80 5.40 4.06
N PRO A 190 32.19 5.53 5.34
CA PRO A 190 33.12 6.55 5.77
C PRO A 190 34.56 6.15 5.44
N ILE A 191 35.37 7.12 5.01
CA ILE A 191 36.75 6.86 4.55
C ILE A 191 37.71 6.43 5.66
N ASN A 192 37.40 6.77 6.92
CA ASN A 192 38.20 6.39 8.08
C ASN A 192 38.19 4.88 8.35
N MET A 193 37.29 4.13 7.70
CA MET A 193 37.24 2.67 7.74
C MET A 193 38.09 2.02 6.64
N MET A 194 38.89 2.80 5.90
CA MET A 194 39.69 2.34 4.78
C MET A 194 41.17 2.65 4.98
N SER A 195 41.99 1.63 4.74
CA SER A 195 43.44 1.69 4.84
C SER A 195 44.11 2.35 3.64
N ASN A 196 43.41 2.46 2.49
CA ASN A 196 43.90 3.16 1.31
C ASN A 196 42.72 3.81 0.54
N PRO A 197 42.66 5.15 0.42
CA PRO A 197 41.62 5.85 -0.35
C PRO A 197 41.75 5.70 -1.88
N ASP A 198 42.90 5.25 -2.39
CA ASP A 198 43.11 4.97 -3.81
C ASP A 198 42.69 3.54 -4.20
N ASP A 199 42.51 2.66 -3.22
CA ASP A 199 41.85 1.38 -3.42
C ASP A 199 40.36 1.64 -3.62
N ASN A 200 39.65 0.87 -4.46
CA ASN A 200 38.31 1.18 -4.99
C ASN A 200 37.18 1.08 -3.94
N PHE A 201 37.46 1.48 -2.69
CA PHE A 201 36.57 1.51 -1.55
C PHE A 201 35.98 0.12 -1.27
N GLY A 202 36.75 -0.94 -1.57
CA GLY A 202 36.34 -2.35 -1.45
C GLY A 202 35.27 -2.79 -2.46
N ARG A 203 35.00 -2.00 -3.49
CA ARG A 203 34.00 -2.31 -4.53
C ARG A 203 34.66 -3.17 -5.62
N PRO A 204 33.96 -4.20 -6.15
CA PRO A 204 34.45 -5.00 -7.26
C PRO A 204 34.52 -4.23 -8.60
N ASP A 205 33.78 -3.13 -8.73
CA ASP A 205 33.64 -2.35 -9.96
C ASP A 205 33.96 -0.88 -9.76
N ILE A 206 34.47 -0.25 -10.80
CA ILE A 206 34.59 1.21 -10.87
C ILE A 206 33.20 1.80 -11.19
N PRO A 207 32.71 2.80 -10.43
CA PRO A 207 31.45 3.48 -10.73
C PRO A 207 31.41 4.03 -12.15
N ASN A 208 30.22 4.03 -12.75
CA ASN A 208 30.02 4.66 -14.05
C ASN A 208 30.35 6.16 -13.96
N PRO A 209 31.17 6.73 -14.86
CA PRO A 209 31.45 8.17 -14.90
C PRO A 209 30.19 9.05 -14.95
N LEU A 210 29.09 8.54 -15.51
CA LEU A 210 27.79 9.23 -15.58
C LEU A 210 27.13 9.43 -14.21
N CYS A 211 27.62 8.79 -13.15
CA CYS A 211 27.15 9.01 -11.79
C CYS A 211 27.46 10.42 -11.28
N GLY A 212 28.57 11.03 -11.73
CA GLY A 212 28.99 12.38 -11.33
C GLY A 212 29.33 12.50 -9.83
N ASP A 213 29.13 13.70 -9.29
CA ASP A 213 29.49 14.07 -7.90
C ASP A 213 28.96 13.13 -6.81
N PRO A 214 27.75 12.55 -6.89
CA PRO A 214 27.27 11.59 -5.89
C PRO A 214 28.13 10.32 -5.71
N CYS A 215 28.87 9.91 -6.74
CA CYS A 215 29.82 8.79 -6.65
C CYS A 215 31.24 9.22 -6.25
N ALA A 216 31.53 10.51 -6.34
CA ALA A 216 32.81 11.06 -5.89
C ALA A 216 32.87 11.07 -4.35
N TYR A 217 34.08 11.21 -3.84
CA TYR A 217 34.29 11.39 -2.42
C TYR A 217 33.67 12.72 -1.96
N ASN A 218 32.84 12.67 -0.92
CA ASN A 218 32.24 13.85 -0.33
C ASN A 218 33.07 14.28 0.88
N GLU A 219 33.92 15.31 0.70
CA GLU A 219 34.78 15.86 1.75
C GLU A 219 34.00 16.35 2.98
N THR A 220 32.83 16.96 2.77
CA THR A 220 32.00 17.49 3.87
C THR A 220 31.47 16.40 4.78
N ARG A 221 31.14 15.23 4.22
CA ARG A 221 30.60 14.10 4.99
C ARG A 221 31.65 13.07 5.36
N GLY A 222 32.83 13.11 4.75
CA GLY A 222 33.85 12.08 4.89
C GLY A 222 33.39 10.71 4.39
N THR A 223 32.46 10.67 3.43
CA THR A 223 31.84 9.43 2.93
C THR A 223 31.93 9.31 1.42
N VAL A 224 31.99 8.08 0.94
CA VAL A 224 31.86 7.72 -0.48
C VAL A 224 30.64 6.85 -0.70
N LEU A 225 30.02 6.93 -1.88
CA LEU A 225 28.98 5.98 -2.27
C LEU A 225 29.60 4.62 -2.58
N TRP A 226 29.28 3.62 -1.77
CA TRP A 226 29.71 2.25 -2.01
C TRP A 226 28.84 1.55 -3.07
N GLY A 227 27.53 1.81 -3.04
CA GLY A 227 26.57 1.20 -3.95
C GLY A 227 25.16 1.23 -3.40
N PHE A 228 24.33 0.28 -3.82
CA PHE A 228 22.94 0.19 -3.39
C PHE A 228 22.56 -1.23 -2.99
N VAL A 229 21.59 -1.31 -2.09
CA VAL A 229 20.78 -2.53 -1.92
C VAL A 229 19.38 -2.19 -2.37
N SER A 230 18.79 -3.07 -3.18
CA SER A 230 17.39 -2.97 -3.56
C SER A 230 16.63 -4.27 -3.32
N GLY A 231 15.40 -4.13 -2.84
CA GLY A 231 14.38 -5.16 -2.85
C GLY A 231 13.35 -4.84 -3.92
N ARG A 232 12.97 -5.84 -4.70
CA ARG A 232 11.89 -5.75 -5.68
C ARG A 232 10.67 -6.48 -5.14
N GLY A 233 9.51 -5.85 -5.16
CA GLY A 233 8.22 -6.49 -4.90
C GLY A 233 7.35 -6.55 -6.15
N SER A 234 6.72 -7.71 -6.39
CA SER A 234 5.67 -7.89 -7.39
C SER A 234 4.42 -8.36 -6.65
N GLY A 235 3.43 -7.49 -6.50
CA GLY A 235 2.25 -7.81 -5.68
C GLY A 235 1.38 -6.63 -5.26
N PHE A 236 1.81 -5.39 -5.50
CA PHE A 236 1.00 -4.21 -5.18
C PHE A 236 -0.19 -4.00 -6.14
N GLY A 237 -0.29 -4.82 -7.19
CA GLY A 237 -1.43 -4.89 -8.10
C GLY A 237 -2.16 -6.21 -7.92
N GLY A 238 -2.81 -6.42 -6.78
CA GLY A 238 -3.59 -7.63 -6.49
C GLY A 238 -4.96 -7.23 -6.00
N GLY A 239 -5.99 -7.60 -6.76
CA GLY A 239 -7.34 -7.08 -6.63
C GLY A 239 -7.95 -7.22 -5.24
N ALA A 240 -8.73 -6.21 -4.88
CA ALA A 240 -9.85 -6.40 -3.98
C ALA A 240 -10.80 -7.42 -4.65
N SER A 241 -10.58 -8.71 -4.44
CA SER A 241 -11.67 -9.68 -4.56
C SER A 241 -12.61 -9.36 -3.41
N VAL A 242 -13.58 -8.48 -3.69
CA VAL A 242 -14.74 -8.26 -2.85
C VAL A 242 -15.47 -9.59 -2.81
N GLY A 243 -15.32 -10.32 -1.71
CA GLY A 243 -16.17 -11.47 -1.38
C GLY A 243 -17.55 -11.02 -0.94
#